data_AF-A0A1U7CYF3-F1
#
_entry.id   AF-A0A1U7CYF3-F1
#
_cell.length_a   1.000
_cell.length_b   1.000
_cell.length_c   1.000
_cell.angle_alpha   90.00
_cell.angle_beta   90.00
_cell.angle_gamma   90.00
#
_symmetry.space_group_name_H-M   'P 1'
#
loop_
_entity.id
_entity.type
_entity.pdbx_description
1 polymer ?
#
loop_
_entity_poly.entity_id
_entity_poly.type
_entity_poly.pdbx_seq_one_letter_code
_entity_poly.pdbx_strand_id
1 'polypeptide(L)'
;MLFDLRSRRSACGALAMLVALSVAGCSGGVANPVDPDRARVALKSALDHWKSGGDPLSMPTSATPMTVQDLEWQSGAKLVDYEVLGDGEPADANLRVKVKLTLAGKGKNAEKTVNYLVTTSPAVTVFRDAMRR
;
A
#
# COMPACT_ATOMS: atom_id res chain seq x y z
N MET A 1 -22.27 -65.61 4.96
CA MET A 1 -20.86 -65.21 4.83
C MET A 1 -20.73 -64.49 3.50
N LEU A 2 -20.51 -63.17 3.51
CA LEU A 2 -19.94 -62.33 2.43
C LEU A 2 -20.28 -60.87 2.79
N PHE A 3 -19.48 -60.28 3.68
CA PHE A 3 -19.45 -58.83 3.87
C PHE A 3 -18.62 -58.23 2.74
N ASP A 4 -19.22 -57.28 2.04
CA ASP A 4 -18.63 -56.47 0.97
C ASP A 4 -17.28 -55.85 1.37
N LEU A 5 -16.18 -56.44 0.87
CA LEU A 5 -14.82 -55.91 1.05
C LEU A 5 -14.46 -54.78 0.06
N ARG A 6 -15.40 -54.32 -0.78
CA ARG A 6 -15.10 -53.38 -1.87
C ARG A 6 -15.12 -51.89 -1.46
N SER A 7 -15.78 -51.55 -0.35
CA SER A 7 -15.97 -50.15 0.09
C SER A 7 -14.78 -49.54 0.84
N ARG A 8 -13.91 -50.37 1.45
CA ARG A 8 -12.80 -49.91 2.30
C ARG A 8 -11.59 -49.34 1.55
N ARG A 9 -11.44 -49.62 0.25
CA ARG A 9 -10.28 -49.17 -0.54
C ARG A 9 -10.41 -47.74 -1.06
N SER A 10 -11.63 -47.24 -1.24
CA SER A 10 -11.87 -45.91 -1.81
C SER A 10 -11.83 -44.78 -0.78
N ALA A 11 -12.16 -45.06 0.49
CA ALA A 11 -12.21 -44.04 1.54
C ALA A 11 -10.82 -43.57 2.01
N CYS A 12 -9.82 -44.47 2.05
CA CYS A 12 -8.44 -44.10 2.41
C CYS A 12 -7.74 -43.24 1.35
N GLY A 13 -8.06 -43.44 0.05
CA GLY A 13 -7.45 -42.67 -1.03
C GLY A 13 -7.90 -41.21 -1.06
N ALA A 14 -9.19 -40.95 -0.81
CA ALA A 14 -9.76 -39.61 -0.80
C ALA A 14 -9.25 -38.75 0.37
N LEU A 15 -9.07 -39.36 1.56
CA LEU A 15 -8.59 -38.65 2.74
C LEU A 15 -7.10 -38.26 2.62
N ALA A 16 -6.28 -39.11 2.01
CA ALA A 16 -4.86 -38.82 1.76
C ALA A 16 -4.66 -37.66 0.76
N MET A 17 -5.55 -37.55 -0.24
CA MET A 17 -5.48 -36.49 -1.26
C MET A 17 -5.87 -35.10 -0.70
N LEU A 18 -6.81 -35.04 0.25
CA LEU A 18 -7.19 -33.79 0.93
C LEU A 18 -6.10 -33.26 1.87
N VAL A 19 -5.35 -34.15 2.54
CA VAL A 19 -4.22 -33.75 3.41
C VAL A 19 -3.05 -33.22 2.57
N ALA A 20 -2.77 -33.81 1.40
CA ALA A 20 -1.70 -33.34 0.52
C ALA A 20 -1.93 -31.92 -0.05
N LEU A 21 -3.19 -31.50 -0.22
CA LEU A 21 -3.53 -30.15 -0.69
C LEU A 21 -3.36 -29.06 0.40
N SER A 22 -3.28 -29.45 1.68
CA SER A 22 -3.18 -28.50 2.79
C SER A 22 -1.77 -27.94 3.03
N VAL A 23 -0.73 -28.48 2.36
CA VAL A 23 0.67 -28.07 2.54
C VAL A 23 1.19 -27.10 1.47
N ALA A 24 0.41 -26.83 0.41
CA ALA A 24 0.81 -25.96 -0.69
C ALA A 24 0.44 -24.47 -0.46
N GLY A 25 0.53 -23.99 0.79
CA GLY A 25 -0.12 -22.74 1.22
C GLY A 25 0.77 -21.60 1.70
N CYS A 26 2.10 -21.72 1.73
CA CYS A 26 2.97 -20.61 2.15
C CYS A 26 4.13 -20.40 1.17
N SER A 27 3.93 -19.52 0.18
CA SER A 27 5.07 -18.87 -0.45
C SER A 27 5.62 -17.84 0.54
N GLY A 28 6.58 -18.26 1.37
CA GLY A 28 7.33 -17.39 2.29
C GLY A 28 8.25 -16.45 1.52
N GLY A 29 7.68 -15.42 0.91
CA GLY A 29 8.45 -14.34 0.30
C GLY A 29 8.90 -13.35 1.36
N VAL A 30 10.20 -13.03 1.38
CA VAL A 30 10.71 -11.88 2.14
C VAL A 30 10.26 -10.62 1.41
N ALA A 31 9.65 -9.68 2.12
CA ALA A 31 9.27 -8.40 1.52
C ALA A 31 10.54 -7.68 1.05
N ASN A 32 10.54 -7.20 -0.20
CA ASN A 32 11.69 -6.46 -0.71
C ASN A 32 11.88 -5.17 0.11
N PRO A 33 13.12 -4.85 0.53
CA PRO A 33 13.37 -3.60 1.22
C PRO A 33 12.99 -2.42 0.33
N VAL A 34 12.50 -1.35 0.95
CA VAL A 34 12.19 -0.11 0.23
C VAL A 34 13.45 0.47 -0.41
N ASP A 35 13.29 1.08 -1.59
CA ASP A 35 14.28 1.97 -2.18
C ASP A 35 13.95 3.40 -1.71
N PRO A 36 14.72 3.99 -0.78
CA PRO A 36 14.38 5.27 -0.18
C PRO A 36 14.38 6.42 -1.18
N ASP A 37 15.29 6.41 -2.17
CA ASP A 37 15.43 7.47 -3.15
C ASP A 37 14.22 7.47 -4.09
N ARG A 38 13.86 6.30 -4.61
CA ARG A 38 12.67 6.12 -5.44
C ARG A 38 11.40 6.45 -4.66
N ALA A 39 11.33 6.08 -3.38
CA ALA A 39 10.19 6.40 -2.52
C ALA A 39 10.01 7.90 -2.31
N ARG A 40 11.10 8.66 -2.06
CA ARG A 40 11.04 10.12 -1.93
C ARG A 40 10.60 10.80 -3.23
N VAL A 41 11.10 10.34 -4.37
CA VAL A 41 10.67 10.84 -5.68
C VAL A 41 9.17 10.58 -5.90
N ALA A 42 8.70 9.36 -5.62
CA ALA A 42 7.29 9.02 -5.77
C ALA A 42 6.36 9.86 -4.88
N LEU A 43 6.73 10.05 -3.60
CA LEU A 43 5.97 10.91 -2.69
C LEU A 43 5.90 12.33 -3.21
N LYS A 44 7.04 12.89 -3.65
CA LYS A 44 7.09 14.24 -4.20
C LYS A 44 6.20 14.37 -5.43
N SER A 45 6.27 13.41 -6.36
CA SER A 45 5.41 13.40 -7.55
C SER A 45 3.92 13.35 -7.20
N ALA A 46 3.53 12.55 -6.20
CA ALA A 46 2.14 12.50 -5.74
C ALA A 46 1.69 13.84 -5.13
N LEU A 47 2.50 14.44 -4.26
CA LEU A 47 2.18 15.72 -3.61
C LEU A 47 2.17 16.90 -4.61
N ASP A 48 3.07 16.91 -5.59
CA ASP A 48 3.06 17.90 -6.67
C ASP A 48 1.82 17.75 -7.56
N HIS A 49 1.41 16.52 -7.89
CA HIS A 49 0.18 16.26 -8.63
C HIS A 49 -1.06 16.70 -7.85
N TRP A 50 -1.08 16.49 -6.54
CA TRP A 50 -2.16 17.00 -5.70
C TRP A 50 -2.19 18.54 -5.67
N LYS A 51 -1.03 19.17 -5.46
CA LYS A 51 -0.90 20.64 -5.40
C LYS A 51 -1.29 21.32 -6.71
N SER A 52 -1.08 20.66 -7.85
CA SER A 52 -1.52 21.15 -9.16
C SER A 52 -3.01 20.93 -9.45
N GLY A 53 -3.74 20.28 -8.54
CA GLY A 53 -5.17 19.99 -8.67
C GLY A 53 -5.49 18.69 -9.40
N GLY A 54 -4.51 17.79 -9.54
CA GLY A 54 -4.68 16.48 -10.15
C GLY A 54 -5.58 15.54 -9.35
N ASP A 55 -6.10 14.53 -10.05
CA ASP A 55 -6.92 13.44 -9.48
C ASP A 55 -6.02 12.27 -9.04
N PRO A 56 -6.11 11.74 -7.81
CA PRO A 56 -5.32 10.59 -7.39
C PRO A 56 -5.60 9.33 -8.24
N LEU A 57 -6.79 9.22 -8.84
CA LEU A 57 -7.16 8.10 -9.72
C LEU A 57 -6.45 8.14 -11.09
N SER A 58 -5.81 9.26 -11.46
CA SER A 58 -5.02 9.34 -12.69
C SER A 58 -3.58 8.85 -12.52
N MET A 59 -3.11 8.62 -11.30
CA MET A 59 -1.72 8.24 -11.00
C MET A 59 -1.29 6.89 -11.57
N PRO A 60 -2.15 5.84 -11.61
CA PRO A 60 -1.78 4.55 -12.21
C PRO A 60 -1.41 4.62 -13.69
N THR A 61 -1.89 5.64 -14.41
CA THR A 61 -1.62 5.86 -15.84
C THR A 61 -0.67 7.03 -16.10
N SER A 62 -0.02 7.57 -15.06
CA SER A 62 0.92 8.69 -15.19
C SER A 62 2.29 8.23 -15.71
N ALA A 63 3.20 9.18 -15.98
CA ALA A 63 4.59 8.89 -16.36
C ALA A 63 5.37 8.16 -15.25
N THR A 64 4.91 8.22 -14.00
CA THR A 64 5.45 7.45 -12.88
C THR A 64 4.29 6.68 -12.23
N PRO A 65 3.89 5.54 -12.81
CA PRO A 65 2.73 4.78 -12.34
C PRO A 65 2.82 4.44 -10.85
N MET A 66 1.80 4.82 -10.08
CA MET A 66 1.70 4.51 -8.67
C MET A 66 0.24 4.50 -8.21
N THR A 67 -0.01 3.81 -7.10
CA THR A 67 -1.30 3.88 -6.40
C THR A 67 -1.18 4.87 -5.24
N VAL A 68 -2.07 5.86 -5.19
CA VAL A 68 -2.11 6.85 -4.10
C VAL A 68 -3.41 6.69 -3.32
N GLN A 69 -3.31 6.69 -1.99
CA GLN A 69 -4.46 6.67 -1.10
C GLN A 69 -4.30 7.74 -0.02
N ASP A 70 -5.07 8.80 -0.19
CA ASP A 70 -5.15 9.92 0.73
C ASP A 70 -6.60 10.37 0.82
N LEU A 71 -7.23 10.16 1.98
CA LEU A 71 -8.67 10.41 2.14
C LEU A 71 -9.05 11.88 1.94
N GLU A 72 -8.18 12.82 2.32
CA GLU A 72 -8.48 14.24 2.14
C GLU A 72 -8.40 14.60 0.66
N TRP A 73 -7.38 14.13 -0.04
CA TRP A 73 -7.27 14.32 -1.49
C TRP A 73 -8.46 13.68 -2.22
N GLN A 74 -8.80 12.44 -1.90
CA GLN A 74 -9.94 11.72 -2.46
C GLN A 74 -11.29 12.40 -2.17
N SER A 75 -11.40 13.10 -1.03
CA SER A 75 -12.58 13.91 -0.69
C SER A 75 -12.62 15.28 -1.38
N GLY A 76 -11.62 15.61 -2.21
CA GLY A 76 -11.55 16.87 -2.96
C GLY A 76 -10.88 18.02 -2.21
N ALA A 77 -10.19 17.77 -1.10
CA ALA A 77 -9.40 18.81 -0.45
C ALA A 77 -8.30 19.30 -1.41
N LYS A 78 -8.03 20.61 -1.41
CA LYS A 78 -6.98 21.21 -2.24
C LYS A 78 -5.71 21.40 -1.42
N LEU A 79 -4.61 20.85 -1.89
CA LEU A 79 -3.28 21.10 -1.32
C LEU A 79 -2.76 22.44 -1.85
N VAL A 80 -2.52 23.38 -0.95
CA VAL A 80 -1.94 24.70 -1.28
C VAL A 80 -0.43 24.62 -1.26
N ASP A 81 0.13 23.94 -0.25
CA ASP A 81 1.57 23.76 -0.11
C ASP A 81 1.90 22.53 0.72
N TYR A 82 3.16 22.08 0.65
CA TYR A 82 3.66 21.03 1.51
C TYR A 82 5.15 21.20 1.82
N GLU A 83 5.58 20.65 2.94
CA GLU A 83 6.96 20.57 3.37
C GLU A 83 7.26 19.13 3.81
N VAL A 84 8.27 18.51 3.20
CA VAL A 84 8.76 17.20 3.61
C VAL A 84 9.71 17.38 4.80
N LEU A 85 9.38 16.76 5.93
CA LEU A 85 10.10 16.91 7.19
C LEU A 85 11.15 15.80 7.33
N GLY A 86 12.34 16.06 6.78
CA GLY A 86 13.49 15.14 6.79
C GLY A 86 13.47 14.10 5.66
N ASP A 87 14.37 13.12 5.72
CA ASP A 87 14.57 12.14 4.64
C ASP A 87 13.66 10.90 4.73
N GLY A 88 12.88 10.80 5.80
CA GLY A 88 12.08 9.63 6.14
C GLY A 88 12.87 8.51 6.82
N GLU A 89 12.15 7.54 7.35
CA GLU A 89 12.69 6.38 8.07
C GLU A 89 12.30 5.10 7.35
N PRO A 90 13.27 4.30 6.85
CA PRO A 90 12.98 2.96 6.33
C PRO A 90 12.41 2.07 7.42
N ALA A 91 11.29 1.43 7.13
CA ALA A 91 10.59 0.48 8.00
C ALA A 91 10.10 -0.70 7.14
N ASP A 92 10.88 -1.78 7.12
CA ASP A 92 10.68 -2.96 6.28
C ASP A 92 10.54 -2.60 4.79
N ALA A 93 9.38 -2.89 4.20
CA ALA A 93 9.07 -2.62 2.80
C ALA A 93 8.60 -1.18 2.53
N ASN A 94 8.59 -0.31 3.55
CA ASN A 94 8.07 1.05 3.46
C ASN A 94 9.14 2.08 3.82
N LEU A 95 9.08 3.25 3.18
CA LEU A 95 9.66 4.47 3.71
C LEU A 95 8.56 5.26 4.41
N ARG A 96 8.73 5.53 5.71
CA ARG A 96 7.83 6.42 6.45
C ARG A 96 8.35 7.85 6.35
N VAL A 97 7.56 8.75 5.77
CA VAL A 97 7.95 10.15 5.57
C VAL A 97 6.95 11.08 6.23
N LYS A 98 7.44 11.99 7.08
CA LYS A 98 6.61 13.00 7.72
C LYS A 98 6.48 14.22 6.80
N VAL A 99 5.28 14.75 6.64
CA VAL A 99 4.99 15.88 5.75
C VAL A 99 4.07 16.86 6.45
N LYS A 100 4.42 18.14 6.43
CA LYS A 100 3.50 19.22 6.77
C LYS A 100 2.72 19.61 5.52
N LEU A 101 1.42 19.48 5.54
CA LEU A 101 0.50 19.87 4.48
C LEU A 101 -0.19 21.17 4.85
N THR A 102 -0.36 22.05 3.86
CA THR A 102 -1.18 23.25 3.95
C THR A 102 -2.37 23.05 3.03
N LEU A 103 -3.55 22.83 3.59
CA LEU A 103 -4.79 22.61 2.85
C LEU A 103 -5.61 23.88 2.77
N ALA A 104 -6.29 24.10 1.64
CA ALA A 104 -7.22 25.21 1.49
C ALA A 104 -8.40 25.02 2.45
N GLY A 105 -8.69 26.04 3.25
CA GLY A 105 -9.82 26.05 4.18
C GLY A 105 -10.80 27.18 3.88
N LYS A 106 -11.98 27.13 4.51
CA LYS A 106 -12.99 28.20 4.40
C LYS A 106 -12.55 29.40 5.24
N GLY A 107 -11.82 30.33 4.61
CA GLY A 107 -11.35 31.59 5.20
C GLY A 107 -9.87 31.60 5.57
N LYS A 108 -9.33 30.50 6.10
CA LYS A 108 -7.89 30.34 6.37
C LYS A 108 -7.43 28.94 5.99
N ASN A 109 -6.20 28.82 5.52
CA ASN A 109 -5.56 27.52 5.28
C ASN A 109 -5.37 26.75 6.59
N ALA A 110 -5.54 25.44 6.51
CA ALA A 110 -5.30 24.51 7.61
C ALA A 110 -3.96 23.82 7.42
N GLU A 111 -3.08 23.90 8.43
CA GLU A 111 -1.83 23.14 8.45
C GLU A 111 -2.05 21.81 9.18
N LYS A 112 -1.49 20.73 8.63
CA LYS A 112 -1.54 19.39 9.21
C LYS A 112 -0.22 18.68 9.02
N THR A 113 0.32 18.08 10.09
CA THR A 113 1.47 17.18 9.96
C THR A 113 0.98 15.75 9.88
N VAL A 114 1.34 15.04 8.82
CA VAL A 114 0.93 13.65 8.55
C VAL A 114 2.14 12.78 8.26
N ASN A 115 1.97 11.46 8.34
CA ASN A 115 2.96 10.51 7.85
C ASN A 115 2.45 9.82 6.58
N TYR A 116 3.32 9.68 5.59
CA TYR A 116 3.11 8.84 4.44
C TYR A 116 3.93 7.55 4.56
N LEU A 117 3.38 6.45 4.09
CA LEU A 117 4.05 5.17 3.88
C LEU A 117 4.20 4.98 2.37
N VAL A 118 5.43 4.77 1.94
CA VAL A 118 5.75 4.61 0.51
C VAL A 118 6.41 3.27 0.29
N THR A 119 5.85 2.44 -0.60
CA THR A 119 6.48 1.19 -1.06
C THR A 119 7.06 1.37 -2.46
N THR A 120 8.04 0.55 -2.82
CA THR A 120 8.65 0.58 -4.16
C THR A 120 8.64 -0.77 -4.87
N SER A 121 8.17 -1.84 -4.22
CA SER A 121 8.14 -3.19 -4.76
C SER A 121 6.96 -3.99 -4.19
N PRO A 122 6.24 -4.78 -5.01
CA PRO A 122 6.42 -4.94 -6.47
C PRO A 122 5.94 -3.74 -7.30
N ALA A 123 5.18 -2.83 -6.69
CA ALA A 123 4.69 -1.60 -7.31
C ALA A 123 4.92 -0.42 -6.37
N VAL A 124 4.81 0.81 -6.89
CA VAL A 124 4.89 2.02 -6.06
C VAL A 124 3.53 2.33 -5.46
N THR A 125 3.49 2.49 -4.15
CA THR A 125 2.30 3.01 -3.44
C THR A 125 2.67 4.19 -2.56
N VAL A 126 1.76 5.15 -2.43
CA VAL A 126 1.90 6.31 -1.52
C VAL A 126 0.62 6.43 -0.70
N PHE A 127 0.66 5.98 0.55
CA PHE A 127 -0.51 5.96 1.43
C PHE A 127 -0.30 6.86 2.63
N ARG A 128 -1.31 7.64 2.99
CA ARG A 128 -1.30 8.36 4.25
C ARG A 128 -1.58 7.38 5.40
N ASP A 129 -0.73 7.38 6.41
CA ASP A 129 -0.94 6.59 7.62
C ASP A 129 -2.14 7.18 8.40
N ALA A 130 -3.23 6.40 8.48
CA ALA A 130 -4.46 6.79 9.17
C ALA A 130 -4.45 6.47 10.68
N MET A 131 -3.44 5.72 11.16
CA MET A 131 -3.47 5.06 12.47
C MET A 131 -2.70 5.78 13.58
N ARG A 132 -2.03 6.89 13.28
CA ARG A 132 -1.32 7.71 14.28
C ARG A 132 -1.83 9.16 14.27
N ARG A 133 -2.62 9.49 15.28
CA ARG A 133 -2.99 10.86 15.67
C ARG A 133 -1.99 11.40 16.70
#